data_AF-A0A927NDW9-F1
#
_entry.id   AF-A0A927NDW9-F1
#
_cell.length_a   1.000
_cell.length_b   1.000
_cell.length_c   1.000
_cell.angle_alpha   90.00
_cell.angle_beta   90.00
_cell.angle_gamma   90.00
#
_symmetry.space_group_name_H-M   'P 1'
#
loop_
_entity.id
_entity.type
_entity.pdbx_description
1 polymer ?
#
loop_
_entity_poly.entity_id
_entity_poly.type
_entity_poly.pdbx_seq_one_letter_code
_entity_poly.pdbx_strand_id
1 'polypeptide(L)' 'MRLTTAGESHGRALVAIIEGLPAHLQVNIGQINEALALRQ' A
#
# COMPACT_ATOMS: atom_id res chain seq x y z
N MET A 1 -2.41 -12.36 -8.96
CA MET A 1 -2.32 -11.21 -8.04
C MET A 1 -3.31 -10.15 -8.51
N ARG A 2 -4.06 -9.54 -7.60
CA ARG A 2 -5.00 -8.45 -7.88
C ARG A 2 -4.68 -7.26 -6.98
N LEU A 3 -4.72 -6.05 -7.53
CA LEU A 3 -4.56 -4.79 -6.80
C LEU A 3 -5.80 -3.93 -7.01
N THR A 4 -6.34 -3.41 -5.93
CA THR A 4 -7.42 -2.41 -5.95
C THR A 4 -7.00 -1.24 -5.08
N THR A 5 -7.16 -0.01 -5.58
CA THR A 5 -6.87 1.22 -4.86
C THR A 5 -8.13 2.07 -4.73
N ALA A 6 -8.19 2.89 -3.69
CA ALA A 6 -9.29 3.81 -3.42
C ALA A 6 -8.80 5.03 -2.64
N GLY A 7 -9.56 6.11 -2.68
CA GLY A 7 -9.28 7.35 -1.94
C GLY A 7 -9.36 8.58 -2.83
N GLU A 8 -9.66 9.72 -2.20
CA GLU A 8 -9.82 11.01 -2.87
C GLU A 8 -8.63 11.93 -2.50
N SER A 9 -8.21 12.81 -3.42
CA SER A 9 -7.06 13.71 -3.20
C SER A 9 -7.18 14.60 -1.95
N HIS A 10 -8.40 14.99 -1.61
CA HIS A 10 -8.74 15.78 -0.41
C HIS A 10 -9.57 14.98 0.61
N GLY A 11 -9.65 13.67 0.43
CA GLY A 11 -10.34 12.77 1.35
C GLY A 11 -9.50 12.48 2.60
N ARG A 12 -10.06 11.70 3.52
CA ARG A 12 -9.40 11.39 4.79
C ARG A 12 -8.18 10.47 4.65
N ALA A 13 -8.16 9.61 3.63
CA ALA A 13 -7.10 8.61 3.44
C ALA A 13 -7.09 8.03 2.01
N LEU A 14 -5.95 7.45 1.64
CA LEU A 14 -5.77 6.57 0.50
C LEU A 14 -5.67 5.12 0.99
N VAL A 15 -6.24 4.17 0.26
CA VAL A 15 -6.30 2.75 0.63
C VAL A 15 -5.93 1.87 -0.56
N ALA A 16 -5.26 0.75 -0.31
CA ALA A 16 -4.97 -0.27 -1.30
C ALA A 16 -5.22 -1.68 -0.71
N ILE A 17 -5.73 -2.58 -1.54
CA ILE A 17 -5.94 -4.00 -1.22
C ILE A 17 -5.17 -4.82 -2.25
N ILE A 18 -4.35 -5.76 -1.78
CA ILE A 18 -3.56 -6.66 -2.61
C ILE A 18 -3.94 -8.11 -2.28
N GLU A 19 -4.35 -8.86 -3.29
CA GLU A 19 -4.82 -10.24 -3.16
C GLU A 19 -3.95 -11.22 -3.94
N GLY A 20 -3.86 -12.45 -3.43
CA GLY A 20 -3.12 -13.55 -4.04
C GLY A 20 -1.60 -13.49 -3.80
N LEU A 21 -1.18 -12.94 -2.65
CA LEU A 21 0.20 -12.99 -2.18
C LEU A 21 0.49 -14.33 -1.48
N PRO A 22 1.73 -14.83 -1.55
CA PRO A 22 2.12 -16.05 -0.84
C PRO A 22 2.03 -15.87 0.68
N ALA A 23 1.71 -16.96 1.37
CA ALA A 23 1.75 -17.00 2.83
C ALA A 23 3.19 -16.74 3.33
N HIS A 24 3.31 -16.24 4.57
CA HIS A 24 4.57 -15.90 5.23
C HIS A 24 5.40 -14.79 4.59
N LEU A 25 4.86 -14.08 3.59
CA LEU A 25 5.45 -12.84 3.12
C LEU A 25 5.50 -11.83 4.26
N GLN A 26 6.70 -11.37 4.61
CA GLN A 26 6.87 -10.34 5.65
C GLN A 26 6.41 -8.98 5.11
N VAL A 27 5.56 -8.31 5.87
CA VAL A 27 5.12 -6.95 5.56
C VAL A 27 5.72 -6.00 6.59
N ASN A 28 6.52 -5.05 6.12
CA ASN A 28 7.19 -4.06 6.96
C ASN A 28 6.70 -2.66 6.63
N ILE A 29 6.08 -2.00 7.61
CA ILE A 29 5.53 -0.65 7.46
C ILE A 29 6.64 0.38 7.21
N GLY A 30 7.82 0.20 7.80
CA GLY A 30 8.98 1.08 7.58
C GLY A 30 9.42 1.10 6.12
N GLN A 31 9.50 -0.08 5.48
CA GLN A 31 9.83 -0.18 4.06
C GLN A 31 8.80 0.50 3.16
N ILE A 32 7.51 0.39 3.51
CA ILE A 32 6.42 1.06 2.78
C ILE A 32 6.58 2.58 2.91
N ASN A 33 6.84 3.08 4.12
CA ASN A 33 7.00 4.52 4.37
C ASN A 33 8.24 5.10 3.66
N GLU A 34 9.37 4.38 3.68
CA GLU A 34 10.58 4.76 2.93
C GLU A 34 10.27 4.89 1.44
N ALA A 35 9.56 3.92 0.85
CA ALA A 35 9.17 3.99 -0.56
C ALA A 35 8.20 5.15 -0.85
N LEU A 36 7.27 5.45 0.06
CA LEU A 36 6.36 6.58 -0.07
C LEU A 36 7.07 7.93 0.07
N ALA A 37 8.14 8.02 0.86
CA ALA A 37 8.92 9.24 1.02
C ALA A 37 9.68 9.63 -0.27
N LEU A 38 10.09 8.64 -1.08
CA LEU A 38 10.80 8.87 -2.35
C LEU A 38 9.96 9.57 -3.43
N ARG A 39 8.63 9.58 -3.30
CA ARG A 39 7.70 10.14 -4.30
C ARG A 39 7.08 11.47 -3.87
N GLN A 40 7.49 12.02 -2.73
CA GLN A 40 7.09 13.34 -2.27
C GLN A 40 8.02 14.40 -2.86
#